data_AF-A0A2A5AMK6-F1
#
_entry.id   AF-A0A2A5AMK6-F1
#
_cell.length_a   1.000
_cell.length_b   1.000
_cell.length_c   1.000
_cell.angle_alpha   90.00
_cell.angle_beta   90.00
_cell.angle_gamma   90.00
#
_symmetry.space_group_name_H-M   'P 1'
#
loop_
_entity.id
_entity.type
_entity.pdbx_description
1 polymer ?
#
loop_
_entity_poly.entity_id
_entity_poly.type
_entity_poly.pdbx_seq_one_letter_code
_entity_poly.pdbx_strand_id
1 'polypeptide(L)'
;MVNFVEYWETKSNGKKQHFSWVTYFELSDDNLYEIMRCGRARWRIENETFNTLKNQGYHFERNFGHGKKNLSVVFAFSMMLSFLVDQVQQMCCDLFSKVLEVLKRKKYLWKHVYACFIYMDCNSITSLYLLILKKEKV
;
A
#
# COMPACT_ATOMS: atom_id res chain seq x y z
N MET A 1 -3.95 -31.53 -16.93
CA MET A 1 -5.09 -31.55 -15.97
C MET A 1 -5.05 -30.25 -15.18
N VAL A 2 -6.21 -29.67 -14.86
CA VAL A 2 -6.31 -28.47 -14.02
C VAL A 2 -7.19 -28.80 -12.82
N ASN A 3 -6.81 -28.29 -11.66
CA ASN A 3 -7.55 -28.49 -10.41
C ASN A 3 -8.31 -27.22 -10.03
N PHE A 4 -9.45 -27.39 -9.37
CA PHE A 4 -10.30 -26.30 -8.90
C PHE A 4 -10.43 -26.38 -7.38
N VAL A 5 -10.22 -25.25 -6.70
CA VAL A 5 -10.29 -25.13 -5.24
C VAL A 5 -11.31 -24.07 -4.88
N GLU A 6 -12.21 -24.41 -3.96
CA GLU A 6 -13.13 -23.46 -3.35
C GLU A 6 -12.89 -23.34 -1.85
N TYR A 7 -13.07 -22.14 -1.33
CA TYR A 7 -12.86 -21.83 0.07
C TYR A 7 -13.91 -20.83 0.55
N TRP A 8 -14.50 -21.11 1.70
CA TRP A 8 -15.42 -20.21 2.39
C TRP A 8 -14.84 -19.80 3.73
N GLU A 9 -14.76 -18.50 3.95
CA GLU A 9 -14.40 -17.89 5.24
C GLU A 9 -15.66 -17.29 5.86
N THR A 10 -15.98 -17.67 7.09
CA THR A 10 -17.02 -17.00 7.88
C THR A 10 -16.35 -16.05 8.86
N LYS A 11 -16.58 -14.75 8.72
CA LYS A 11 -16.04 -13.72 9.61
C LYS A 11 -16.78 -13.72 10.94
N SER A 12 -16.18 -13.14 11.98
CA SER A 12 -16.76 -13.02 13.31
C SER A 12 -18.13 -12.30 13.34
N ASN A 13 -18.40 -11.44 12.35
CA ASN A 13 -19.68 -10.76 12.18
C ASN A 13 -20.72 -11.58 11.38
N GLY A 14 -20.47 -12.87 11.13
CA GLY A 14 -21.34 -13.76 10.37
C GLY A 14 -21.27 -13.59 8.84
N LYS A 15 -20.52 -12.60 8.34
CA LYS A 15 -20.36 -12.41 6.89
C LYS A 15 -19.53 -13.54 6.29
N LYS A 16 -20.11 -14.26 5.33
CA LYS A 16 -19.40 -15.29 4.55
C LYS A 16 -18.68 -14.65 3.36
N GLN A 17 -17.48 -15.10 3.09
CA GLN A 17 -16.69 -14.73 1.92
C GLN A 17 -16.28 -16.00 1.20
N HIS A 18 -16.56 -16.05 -0.10
CA HIS A 18 -16.25 -17.19 -0.97
C HIS A 18 -15.09 -16.83 -1.88
N PHE A 19 -14.20 -17.80 -2.08
CA PHE A 19 -13.05 -17.71 -2.96
C PHE A 19 -12.98 -18.97 -3.79
N SER A 20 -12.57 -18.81 -5.05
CA SER A 20 -12.30 -19.92 -5.94
C SER A 20 -11.05 -19.65 -6.77
N TRP A 21 -10.29 -20.71 -7.01
CA TRP A 21 -9.05 -20.65 -7.78
C TRP A 21 -8.93 -21.88 -8.69
N VAL A 22 -8.31 -21.67 -9.85
CA VAL A 22 -7.84 -22.74 -10.73
C VAL A 22 -6.34 -22.85 -10.56
N THR A 23 -5.82 -24.06 -10.42
CA THR A 23 -4.40 -24.33 -10.20
C THR A 23 -3.90 -25.52 -11.01
N TYR A 24 -2.63 -25.50 -11.36
CA TYR A 24 -1.92 -26.62 -11.96
C TYR A 24 -1.21 -27.51 -10.92
N PHE A 25 -1.17 -27.09 -9.65
CA PHE A 25 -0.64 -27.91 -8.57
C PHE A 25 -1.52 -29.15 -8.37
N GLU A 26 -0.89 -30.31 -8.20
CA GLU A 26 -1.57 -31.50 -7.70
C GLU A 26 -2.11 -31.22 -6.29
N LEU A 27 -3.35 -31.63 -6.01
CA LEU A 27 -3.98 -31.37 -4.73
C LEU A 27 -3.90 -32.61 -3.83
N SER A 28 -3.50 -32.39 -2.59
CA SER A 28 -3.60 -33.35 -1.50
C SER A 28 -4.04 -32.65 -0.22
N ASP A 29 -4.48 -33.41 0.77
CA ASP A 29 -4.86 -32.87 2.07
C ASP A 29 -3.70 -32.11 2.74
N ASP A 30 -2.46 -32.50 2.46
CA ASP A 30 -1.25 -31.89 3.01
C ASP A 30 -0.93 -30.51 2.42
N ASN A 31 -1.27 -30.26 1.14
CA ASN A 31 -0.89 -29.03 0.45
C ASN A 31 -2.06 -28.06 0.21
N LEU A 32 -3.30 -28.53 0.33
CA LEU A 32 -4.50 -27.76 0.01
C LEU A 32 -4.59 -26.47 0.84
N TYR A 33 -4.22 -26.55 2.12
CA TYR A 33 -4.21 -25.39 3.01
C TYR A 33 -3.21 -24.33 2.57
N GLU A 34 -1.99 -24.72 2.17
CA GLU A 34 -0.97 -23.80 1.71
C GLU A 34 -1.36 -23.12 0.39
N ILE A 35 -1.89 -23.89 -0.56
CA ILE A 35 -2.41 -23.38 -1.84
C ILE A 35 -3.52 -22.35 -1.59
N MET A 36 -4.45 -22.63 -0.67
CA MET A 36 -5.49 -21.68 -0.27
C MET A 36 -4.88 -20.39 0.31
N ARG A 37 -3.87 -20.48 1.19
CA ARG A 37 -3.19 -19.28 1.73
C ARG A 37 -2.53 -18.46 0.63
N CYS A 38 -1.91 -19.09 -0.36
CA CYS A 38 -1.35 -18.40 -1.53
C CYS A 38 -2.44 -17.65 -2.32
N GLY A 39 -3.58 -18.31 -2.56
CA GLY A 39 -4.75 -17.70 -3.18
C GLY A 39 -5.29 -16.49 -2.39
N ARG A 40 -5.30 -16.58 -1.06
CA ARG A 40 -5.65 -15.47 -0.15
C ARG A 40 -4.63 -14.35 -0.16
N ALA A 41 -3.35 -14.65 -0.26
CA ALA A 41 -2.29 -13.65 -0.34
C ALA A 41 -2.47 -12.75 -1.56
N ARG A 42 -2.83 -13.32 -2.73
CA ARG A 42 -3.17 -12.54 -3.94
C ARG A 42 -4.31 -11.56 -3.67
N TRP A 43 -5.40 -12.04 -3.09
CA TRP A 43 -6.55 -11.18 -2.74
C TRP A 43 -6.15 -10.07 -1.75
N ARG A 44 -5.26 -10.37 -0.80
CA ARG A 44 -4.76 -9.38 0.16
C ARG A 44 -3.91 -8.31 -0.52
N ILE A 45 -3.01 -8.70 -1.43
CA ILE A 45 -2.21 -7.75 -2.23
C ILE A 45 -3.13 -6.79 -2.99
N GLU A 46 -4.18 -7.31 -3.62
CA GLU A 46 -5.14 -6.48 -4.37
C GLU A 46 -5.94 -5.55 -3.46
N ASN A 47 -6.45 -6.05 -2.33
CA ASN A 47 -7.35 -5.26 -1.48
C ASN A 47 -6.64 -4.32 -0.51
N GLU A 48 -5.40 -4.62 -0.12
CA GLU A 48 -4.63 -3.77 0.80
C GLU A 48 -3.62 -2.95 0.02
N THR A 49 -2.65 -3.61 -0.64
CA THR A 49 -1.52 -2.94 -1.28
C THR A 49 -1.97 -2.11 -2.48
N PHE A 50 -2.69 -2.70 -3.45
CA PHE A 50 -3.13 -1.95 -4.62
C PHE A 50 -4.11 -0.84 -4.26
N ASN A 51 -5.06 -1.09 -3.37
CA ASN A 51 -5.93 -0.01 -2.87
C ASN A 51 -5.15 1.13 -2.21
N THR A 52 -4.06 0.84 -1.50
CA THR A 52 -3.16 1.86 -0.96
C THR A 52 -2.48 2.65 -2.07
N LEU A 53 -1.85 1.96 -3.03
CA LEU A 53 -1.16 2.58 -4.16
C LEU A 53 -2.09 3.46 -5.02
N LYS A 54 -3.37 3.10 -5.11
CA LYS A 54 -4.39 3.86 -5.82
C LYS A 54 -4.88 5.08 -5.03
N ASN A 55 -5.20 4.89 -3.74
CA ASN A 55 -5.99 5.87 -2.97
C ASN A 55 -5.19 6.74 -1.99
N GLN A 56 -3.95 6.35 -1.65
CA GLN A 56 -3.14 7.01 -0.62
C GLN A 56 -2.07 7.95 -1.17
N GLY A 57 -2.22 8.41 -2.42
CA GLY A 57 -1.39 9.46 -3.01
C GLY A 57 -0.22 8.98 -3.89
N TYR A 58 -0.15 7.69 -4.21
CA TYR A 58 0.89 7.15 -5.11
C TYR A 58 0.47 7.14 -6.59
N HIS A 59 -0.79 7.46 -6.89
CA HIS A 59 -1.30 7.63 -8.26
C HIS A 59 -1.06 6.45 -9.20
N PHE A 60 -1.06 5.22 -8.68
CA PHE A 60 -0.69 4.02 -9.45
C PHE A 60 -1.58 3.74 -10.68
N GLU A 61 -2.82 4.24 -10.71
CA GLU A 61 -3.70 4.07 -11.88
C GLU A 61 -3.33 5.01 -13.05
N ARG A 62 -2.47 6.00 -12.82
CA ARG A 62 -2.09 6.96 -13.85
C ARG A 62 -0.87 6.48 -14.63
N ASN A 63 -1.00 6.46 -15.95
CA ASN A 63 0.12 6.23 -16.85
C ASN A 63 0.82 7.56 -17.18
N PHE A 64 2.03 7.76 -16.64
CA PHE A 64 2.84 8.96 -16.85
C PHE A 64 3.77 8.87 -18.08
N GLY A 65 3.70 7.79 -18.87
CA GLY A 65 4.62 7.56 -19.98
C GLY A 65 4.30 8.34 -21.25
N HIS A 66 3.07 8.82 -21.43
CA HIS A 66 2.61 9.64 -22.56
C HIS A 66 3.19 9.24 -23.95
N GLY A 67 3.24 7.93 -24.23
CA GLY A 67 3.73 7.38 -25.51
C GLY A 67 5.25 7.29 -25.67
N LYS A 68 6.04 7.76 -24.70
CA LYS A 68 7.51 7.65 -24.71
C LYS A 68 7.94 6.24 -24.30
N LYS A 69 8.88 5.66 -25.06
CA LYS A 69 9.43 4.32 -24.80
C LYS A 69 9.98 4.22 -23.37
N ASN A 70 9.55 3.19 -22.64
CA ASN A 70 9.94 2.88 -21.25
C ASN A 70 9.57 3.91 -20.16
N LEU A 71 9.09 5.11 -20.51
CA LEU A 71 8.86 6.17 -19.51
C LEU A 71 7.79 5.79 -18.47
N SER A 72 6.72 5.12 -18.91
CA SER A 72 5.69 4.60 -18.01
C SER A 72 6.26 3.60 -16.99
N VAL A 73 7.17 2.74 -17.45
CA VAL A 73 7.81 1.71 -16.63
C VAL A 73 8.77 2.33 -15.62
N VAL A 74 9.58 3.32 -16.05
CA VAL A 74 10.47 4.05 -15.16
C VAL A 74 9.68 4.75 -14.05
N PHE A 75 8.60 5.46 -14.37
CA PHE A 75 7.77 6.10 -13.35
C PHE A 75 7.07 5.09 -12.42
N ALA A 76 6.63 3.95 -12.94
CA ALA A 76 6.07 2.88 -12.12
C ALA A 76 7.11 2.37 -11.10
N PHE A 77 8.37 2.13 -11.52
CA PHE A 77 9.43 1.71 -10.62
C PHE A 77 9.82 2.80 -9.61
N SER A 78 9.91 4.06 -10.02
CA SER A 78 10.16 5.17 -9.09
C SER A 78 9.07 5.30 -8.03
N MET A 79 7.80 5.11 -8.42
CA MET A 79 6.67 5.09 -7.50
C MET A 79 6.76 3.90 -6.53
N MET A 80 7.08 2.69 -7.02
CA MET A 80 7.27 1.51 -6.17
C MET A 80 8.43 1.69 -5.19
N LEU A 81 9.52 2.34 -5.61
CA LEU A 81 10.65 2.67 -4.75
C LEU A 81 10.24 3.66 -3.65
N SER A 82 9.51 4.73 -4.00
CA SER A 82 8.96 5.67 -3.00
C SER A 82 8.07 4.92 -2.01
N PHE A 83 7.17 4.07 -2.50
CA PHE A 83 6.29 3.28 -1.65
C PHE A 83 7.07 2.41 -0.66
N LEU A 84 8.16 1.76 -1.11
CA LEU A 84 9.04 0.97 -0.25
C LEU A 84 9.72 1.85 0.81
N VAL A 85 10.32 2.97 0.41
CA VAL A 85 10.96 3.93 1.34
C VAL A 85 9.96 4.39 2.39
N ASP A 86 8.72 4.69 1.99
CA ASP A 86 7.66 5.13 2.89
C ASP A 86 7.23 4.03 3.88
N GLN A 87 7.23 2.75 3.48
CA GLN A 87 7.02 1.65 4.44
C GLN A 87 8.17 1.56 5.45
N VAL A 88 9.42 1.68 4.99
CA VAL A 88 10.59 1.67 5.88
C VAL A 88 10.54 2.84 6.86
N GLN A 89 10.23 4.05 6.39
CA GLN A 89 10.05 5.23 7.24
C GLN A 89 8.93 5.00 8.25
N GLN A 90 7.79 4.44 7.84
CA GLN A 90 6.69 4.16 8.77
C GLN A 90 7.07 3.15 9.85
N MET A 91 7.91 2.16 9.54
CA MET A 91 8.37 1.17 10.51
C MET A 91 9.45 1.71 11.47
N CYS A 92 10.30 2.62 10.99
CA CYS A 92 11.51 3.03 11.72
C CYS A 92 11.47 4.46 12.27
N CYS A 93 10.51 5.30 11.87
CA CYS A 93 10.43 6.70 12.26
C CYS A 93 9.20 6.99 13.13
N ASP A 94 9.42 7.20 14.42
CA ASP A 94 8.36 7.54 15.37
C ASP A 94 7.65 8.85 15.03
N LEU A 95 8.37 9.83 14.49
CA LEU A 95 7.79 11.12 14.09
C LEU A 95 6.85 10.95 12.90
N PHE A 96 7.21 10.12 11.92
CA PHE A 96 6.33 9.78 10.80
C PHE A 96 5.04 9.16 11.31
N SER A 97 5.15 8.17 12.20
CA SER A 97 4.00 7.48 12.79
C SER A 97 3.10 8.43 13.57
N LYS A 98 3.66 9.33 14.38
CA LYS A 98 2.92 10.38 15.11
C LYS A 98 2.20 11.34 14.16
N VAL A 99 2.87 11.81 13.10
CA VAL A 99 2.24 12.69 12.09
C VAL A 99 1.09 11.96 11.40
N LEU A 100 1.29 10.70 11.02
CA LEU A 100 0.26 9.91 10.36
C LEU A 100 -0.93 9.63 11.29
N GLU A 101 -0.69 9.43 12.59
CA GLU A 101 -1.75 9.25 13.58
C GLU A 101 -2.63 10.50 13.71
N VAL A 102 -2.03 11.70 13.67
CA VAL A 102 -2.76 12.97 13.70
C VAL A 102 -3.55 13.17 12.40
N LEU A 103 -2.89 13.00 11.24
CA LEU A 103 -3.48 13.27 9.94
C LEU A 103 -4.41 12.16 9.41
N LYS A 104 -4.40 10.98 10.04
CA LYS A 104 -5.20 9.77 9.74
C LYS A 104 -4.98 9.12 8.37
N ARG A 105 -4.56 9.86 7.34
CA ARG A 105 -4.37 9.36 5.96
C ARG A 105 -3.04 9.82 5.37
N LYS A 106 -2.33 8.89 4.72
CA LYS A 106 -1.02 9.17 4.07
C LYS A 106 -1.12 10.27 3.01
N LYS A 107 -2.21 10.31 2.24
CA LYS A 107 -2.47 11.39 1.26
C LYS A 107 -2.40 12.79 1.88
N TYR A 108 -2.85 12.97 3.13
CA TYR A 108 -2.74 14.26 3.81
C TYR A 108 -1.33 14.53 4.33
N LEU A 109 -0.63 13.51 4.80
CA LEU A 109 0.79 13.61 5.14
C LEU A 109 1.59 14.11 3.93
N TRP A 110 1.40 13.51 2.76
CA TRP A 110 2.09 13.95 1.53
C TRP A 110 1.77 15.38 1.13
N LYS A 111 0.51 15.80 1.27
CA LYS A 111 0.11 17.19 1.02
C LYS A 111 0.86 18.17 1.92
N HIS A 112 1.01 17.85 3.21
CA HIS A 112 1.71 18.70 4.16
C HIS A 112 3.23 18.70 3.95
N VAL A 113 3.82 17.53 3.69
CA VAL A 113 5.24 17.41 3.30
C VAL A 113 5.53 18.27 2.07
N TYR A 114 4.70 18.15 1.03
CA TYR A 114 4.79 18.97 -0.17
C TYR A 114 4.68 20.48 0.14
N ALA A 115 3.70 20.88 0.96
CA ALA A 115 3.56 22.28 1.36
C ALA A 115 4.78 22.80 2.13
N CYS A 116 5.39 21.98 2.98
CA CYS A 116 6.62 22.35 3.68
C CYS A 116 7.79 22.55 2.71
N PHE A 117 7.95 21.68 1.71
CA PHE A 117 8.99 21.85 0.70
C PHE A 117 8.84 23.10 -0.15
N ILE A 118 7.60 23.55 -0.42
CA ILE A 118 7.37 24.72 -1.28
C ILE A 118 7.41 26.03 -0.49
N TYR A 119 6.89 26.05 0.73
CA TYR A 119 6.59 27.30 1.45
C TYR A 119 7.37 27.50 2.76
N MET A 120 8.05 26.47 3.26
CA MET A 120 8.69 26.52 4.58
C MET A 120 10.19 26.26 4.46
N ASP A 121 10.98 26.98 5.25
CA ASP A 121 12.41 26.69 5.38
C ASP A 121 12.61 25.57 6.42
N CYS A 122 12.85 24.35 5.94
CA CYS A 122 13.04 23.16 6.76
C CYS A 122 14.46 22.63 6.62
N ASN A 123 15.27 22.80 7.66
CA ASN A 123 16.66 22.33 7.67
C ASN A 123 16.81 20.80 7.83
N SER A 124 15.72 20.08 8.08
CA SER A 124 15.70 18.61 8.17
C SER A 124 14.30 18.04 8.03
N ILE A 125 14.21 16.74 7.71
CA ILE A 125 12.94 15.98 7.73
C ILE A 125 12.31 15.99 9.14
N THR A 126 13.13 15.94 10.20
CA THR A 126 12.67 16.06 11.59
C THR A 126 11.97 17.39 11.83
N SER A 127 12.57 18.50 11.41
CA SER A 127 11.98 19.84 11.52
C SER A 127 10.67 19.92 10.75
N LEU A 128 10.61 19.33 9.57
CA LEU A 128 9.40 19.24 8.75
C LEU A 128 8.27 18.51 9.50
N TYR A 129 8.52 17.31 10.04
CA TYR A 129 7.48 16.56 10.76
C TYR A 129 7.02 17.25 12.05
N LEU A 130 7.94 17.86 12.80
CA LEU A 130 7.60 18.63 13.99
C LEU A 130 6.72 19.84 13.66
N LEU A 131 7.00 20.52 12.53
CA LEU A 131 6.20 21.64 12.06
C LEU A 131 4.77 21.20 11.74
N ILE A 132 4.59 20.06 11.06
CA ILE A 132 3.28 19.48 10.76
C ILE A 132 2.54 19.16 12.07
N LEU A 133 3.20 18.52 13.04
CA LEU A 133 2.59 18.21 14.34
C LEU A 133 2.18 19.46 15.13
N LYS A 134 2.95 20.54 15.07
CA LYS A 134 2.64 21.78 15.78
C LYS A 134 1.39 22.44 15.22
N LYS A 135 1.19 22.40 13.90
CA LYS A 135 0.06 23.06 13.23
C LYS A 135 -1.29 22.37 13.50
N GLU A 136 -1.30 21.06 13.66
CA GLU A 136 -2.51 20.25 13.88
C GLU A 136 -2.91 20.11 15.37
N LYS A 137 -2.07 20.62 16.30
CA LYS A 137 -2.37 20.66 17.74
C LYS A 137 -3.05 21.96 18.19
N VAL A 138 -3.33 22.87 17.27
CA VAL A 138 -4.07 24.13 17.47
C VAL A 138 -5.48 23.92 16.96
#